data_AF-A0A4V5LYT3-F1
#
_entry.id   AF-A0A4V5LYT3-F1
#
_cell.length_a   1.000
_cell.length_b   1.000
_cell.length_c   1.000
_cell.angle_alpha   90.00
_cell.angle_beta   90.00
_cell.angle_gamma   90.00
#
_symmetry.space_group_name_H-M   'P 1'
#
loop_
_entity.id
_entity.type
_entity.pdbx_description
1 polymer ?
#
loop_
_entity_poly.entity_id
_entity_poly.type
_entity_poly.pdbx_seq_one_letter_code
_entity_poly.pdbx_strand_id
1 'polypeptide(L)'
;MSSHHIVKENQEPALIVESVTDLDTEYIGQLLEWSPTVFTNDYTIDFFLADDIKVDVVFTNQSNLYTQEQIKRIPVQQGFITDALQYLVENHYKAVNIICNEIPDIVFAFCKQINIVLFIAGKRYVFVECEYKKWKQKGDKIFVREDRLKSLFGIQKIARNIFITEQDGFIHLAFNTAEFVWIGEEI
;
A
#
# COMPACT_ATOMS: atom_id res chain seq x y z
N MET A 1 31.11 12.49 18.19
CA MET A 1 29.94 13.33 18.53
C MET A 1 28.71 12.53 18.13
N SER A 2 27.95 12.01 19.11
CA SER A 2 26.79 11.16 18.84
C SER A 2 25.66 11.99 18.26
N SER A 3 25.35 11.75 16.99
CA SER A 3 24.12 12.21 16.35
C SER A 3 22.93 11.52 17.02
N HIS A 4 22.29 12.18 17.98
CA HIS A 4 20.93 11.81 18.36
C HIS A 4 20.05 12.06 17.14
N HIS A 5 19.72 11.00 16.40
CA HIS A 5 18.62 11.08 15.44
C HIS A 5 17.34 11.18 16.26
N ILE A 6 16.79 12.39 16.36
CA ILE A 6 15.41 12.57 16.77
C ILE A 6 14.58 12.05 15.59
N VAL A 7 14.17 10.78 15.67
CA VAL A 7 13.14 10.23 14.79
C VAL A 7 11.89 11.05 15.08
N LYS A 8 11.48 11.90 14.13
CA LYS A 8 10.16 12.53 14.19
C LYS A 8 9.12 11.45 13.99
N GLU A 9 8.08 11.44 14.81
CA GLU A 9 6.92 10.56 14.62
C GLU A 9 6.36 10.73 13.19
N ASN A 10 5.94 9.61 12.56
CA ASN A 10 5.31 9.52 11.23
C ASN A 10 6.19 9.81 10.00
N GLN A 11 7.52 9.57 10.06
CA GLN A 11 8.35 9.60 8.84
C GLN A 11 8.16 8.37 7.96
N GLU A 12 7.94 7.20 8.56
CA GLU A 12 7.75 5.94 7.85
C GLU A 12 6.29 5.72 7.45
N PRO A 13 6.02 5.03 6.32
CA PRO A 13 4.66 4.72 5.90
C PRO A 13 3.96 3.85 6.96
N ALA A 14 2.73 4.20 7.30
CA ALA A 14 1.87 3.31 8.09
C ALA A 14 1.63 1.99 7.32
N LEU A 15 1.23 0.95 8.04
CA LEU A 15 0.89 -0.35 7.45
C LEU A 15 -0.56 -0.72 7.80
N ILE A 16 -1.43 -0.82 6.80
CA ILE A 16 -2.78 -1.36 6.92
C ILE A 16 -2.77 -2.80 6.42
N VAL A 17 -3.28 -3.73 7.21
CA VAL A 17 -3.34 -5.16 6.85
C VAL A 17 -4.79 -5.64 6.89
N GLU A 18 -5.44 -5.63 5.72
CA GLU A 18 -6.83 -6.09 5.57
C GLU A 18 -6.93 -7.60 5.47
N SER A 19 -5.96 -8.20 4.78
CA SER A 19 -5.91 -9.63 4.50
C SER A 19 -4.49 -10.14 4.68
N VAL A 20 -4.36 -11.40 5.11
CA VAL A 20 -3.08 -12.13 5.23
C VAL A 20 -3.03 -13.39 4.35
N THR A 21 -4.07 -13.66 3.56
CA THR A 21 -4.19 -14.93 2.81
C THR A 21 -3.22 -15.08 1.65
N ASP A 22 -2.84 -13.98 1.01
CA ASP A 22 -1.97 -13.97 -0.17
C ASP A 22 -0.60 -13.34 0.12
N LEU A 23 -0.23 -13.28 1.40
CA LEU A 23 1.01 -12.65 1.85
C LEU A 23 2.15 -13.64 1.96
N ASP A 24 3.24 -13.29 1.29
CA ASP A 24 4.55 -13.82 1.65
C ASP A 24 4.97 -13.24 3.00
N THR A 25 5.28 -14.11 3.95
CA THR A 25 5.73 -13.72 5.29
C THR A 25 7.06 -12.97 5.23
N GLU A 26 7.91 -13.27 4.24
CA GLU A 26 9.17 -12.55 4.04
C GLU A 26 8.91 -11.08 3.69
N TYR A 27 7.95 -10.81 2.81
CA TYR A 27 7.59 -9.44 2.43
C TYR A 27 6.94 -8.65 3.58
N ILE A 28 6.09 -9.29 4.41
CA ILE A 28 5.60 -8.64 5.63
C ILE A 28 6.77 -8.24 6.52
N GLY A 29 7.73 -9.15 6.72
CA GLY A 29 8.94 -8.90 7.50
C GLY A 29 9.67 -7.64 7.02
N GLN A 30 9.93 -7.53 5.71
CA GLN A 30 10.57 -6.35 5.11
C GLN A 30 9.80 -5.05 5.36
N LEU A 31 8.46 -5.08 5.34
CA LEU A 31 7.65 -3.89 5.65
C LEU A 31 7.73 -3.53 7.15
N LEU A 32 7.81 -4.53 8.02
CA LEU A 32 7.91 -4.35 9.47
C LEU A 32 9.29 -3.88 9.94
N GLU A 33 10.37 -4.12 9.17
CA GLU A 33 11.73 -3.63 9.50
C GLU A 33 11.80 -2.11 9.66
N TRP A 34 10.89 -1.38 9.01
CA TRP A 34 10.77 0.07 9.13
C TRP A 34 10.02 0.52 10.39
N SER A 35 9.62 -0.43 11.24
CA SER A 35 8.82 -0.20 12.44
C SER A 35 7.59 0.69 12.18
N PRO A 36 6.74 0.37 11.19
CA PRO A 36 5.57 1.17 10.85
C PRO A 36 4.54 1.14 11.99
N THR A 37 3.64 2.13 12.02
CA THR A 37 2.40 2.01 12.79
C THR A 37 1.51 0.96 12.11
N VAL A 38 1.19 -0.13 12.81
CA VAL A 38 0.43 -1.27 12.25
C VAL A 38 -1.05 -1.17 12.60
N PHE A 39 -1.88 -1.20 11.56
CA PHE A 39 -3.34 -1.17 11.62
C PHE A 39 -3.91 -2.50 11.14
N THR A 40 -4.74 -3.13 11.96
CA THR A 40 -5.38 -4.43 11.68
C THR A 40 -6.89 -4.37 11.90
N ASN A 41 -7.58 -5.44 11.49
CA ASN A 41 -8.98 -5.69 11.79
C ASN A 41 -9.12 -6.97 12.63
N ASP A 42 -10.35 -7.34 12.98
CA ASP A 42 -10.65 -8.55 13.74
C ASP A 42 -10.17 -9.86 13.07
N TYR A 43 -9.92 -9.86 11.77
CA TYR A 43 -9.47 -11.05 11.03
C TYR A 43 -7.94 -11.17 10.96
N THR A 44 -7.22 -10.06 10.94
CA THR A 44 -5.77 -10.04 10.72
C THR A 44 -4.97 -9.90 12.00
N ILE A 45 -5.55 -9.37 13.07
CA ILE A 45 -4.83 -9.16 14.34
C ILE A 45 -4.25 -10.44 14.94
N ASP A 46 -4.99 -11.55 14.94
CA ASP A 46 -4.54 -12.81 15.55
C ASP A 46 -3.27 -13.36 14.88
N PHE A 47 -3.12 -13.14 13.57
CA PHE A 47 -1.91 -13.51 12.83
C PHE A 47 -0.67 -12.80 13.39
N PHE A 48 -0.76 -11.49 13.62
CA PHE A 48 0.35 -10.71 14.18
C PHE A 48 0.61 -11.06 15.64
N LEU A 49 -0.43 -11.25 16.45
CA LEU A 49 -0.29 -11.59 17.86
C LEU A 49 0.33 -12.97 18.07
N ALA A 50 0.04 -13.94 17.20
CA ALA A 50 0.63 -15.28 17.26
C ALA A 50 2.15 -15.27 17.09
N ASP A 51 2.67 -14.33 16.31
CA ASP A 51 4.10 -14.17 16.01
C ASP A 51 4.79 -13.09 16.88
N ASP A 52 4.12 -12.64 17.96
CA ASP A 52 4.58 -11.57 18.86
C ASP A 52 4.90 -10.25 18.13
N ILE A 53 4.23 -10.02 16.99
CA ILE A 53 4.36 -8.79 16.23
C ILE A 53 3.46 -7.72 16.87
N LYS A 54 4.05 -6.55 17.12
CA LYS A 54 3.33 -5.41 17.69
C LYS A 54 2.24 -4.93 16.73
N VAL A 55 1.03 -4.79 17.26
CA VAL A 55 -0.09 -4.10 16.62
C VAL A 55 -0.38 -2.81 17.37
N ASP A 56 -0.51 -1.69 16.67
CA ASP A 56 -0.78 -0.39 17.29
C ASP A 56 -2.27 -0.09 17.37
N VAL A 57 -3.00 -0.40 16.29
CA VAL A 57 -4.42 -0.06 16.16
C VAL A 57 -5.20 -1.23 15.60
N VAL A 58 -6.32 -1.57 16.24
CA VAL A 58 -7.30 -2.51 15.72
C VAL A 58 -8.64 -1.83 15.49
N PHE A 59 -9.15 -1.99 14.28
CA PHE A 59 -10.50 -1.58 13.92
C PHE A 59 -11.48 -2.72 14.18
N THR A 60 -12.35 -2.55 15.17
CA THR A 60 -13.18 -3.62 15.73
C THR A 60 -14.48 -3.11 16.30
N ASN A 61 -15.56 -3.88 16.12
CA ASN A 61 -16.82 -3.67 16.83
C ASN A 61 -17.01 -4.67 17.99
N GLN A 62 -16.00 -5.48 18.28
CA GLN A 62 -16.04 -6.50 19.33
C GLN A 62 -15.68 -5.90 20.70
N SER A 63 -16.37 -6.36 21.74
CA SER A 63 -16.21 -5.88 23.11
C SER A 63 -15.11 -6.59 23.92
N ASN A 64 -14.67 -7.78 23.52
CA ASN A 64 -13.72 -8.64 24.26
C ASN A 64 -12.38 -8.75 23.51
N LEU A 65 -11.28 -8.19 24.04
CA LEU A 65 -10.17 -8.82 24.80
C LEU A 65 -8.96 -9.26 23.94
N TYR A 66 -8.32 -8.30 23.26
CA TYR A 66 -6.90 -8.43 22.94
C TYR A 66 -6.07 -8.21 24.20
N THR A 67 -5.14 -9.14 24.50
CA THR A 67 -4.36 -9.18 25.75
C THR A 67 -3.29 -8.09 25.83
N GLN A 68 -2.88 -7.51 24.70
CA GLN A 68 -1.92 -6.40 24.69
C GLN A 68 -2.60 -5.10 25.15
N GLU A 69 -2.21 -4.58 26.32
CA GLU A 69 -2.76 -3.36 26.92
C GLU A 69 -2.53 -2.08 26.09
N GLN A 70 -1.64 -2.14 25.10
CA GLN A 70 -1.21 -0.98 24.31
C GLN A 70 -1.91 -0.83 22.95
N ILE A 71 -2.77 -1.79 22.55
CA ILE A 71 -3.48 -1.70 21.26
C ILE A 71 -4.63 -0.70 21.35
N LYS A 72 -4.59 0.35 20.54
CA LYS A 72 -5.71 1.29 20.40
C LYS A 72 -6.85 0.62 19.63
N ARG A 73 -8.08 0.73 20.16
CA ARG A 73 -9.27 0.17 19.53
C ARG A 73 -10.10 1.29 18.90
N ILE A 74 -10.51 1.11 17.66
CA ILE A 74 -11.36 2.07 16.94
C ILE A 74 -12.58 1.32 16.38
N PRO A 75 -13.81 1.76 16.64
CA PRO A 75 -15.00 1.14 16.07
C PRO A 75 -15.07 1.34 14.56
N VAL A 76 -15.43 0.28 13.82
CA VAL A 76 -15.64 0.34 12.37
C VAL A 76 -16.98 1.03 12.10
N GLN A 77 -16.95 2.08 11.27
CA GLN A 77 -18.11 2.87 10.89
C GLN A 77 -18.54 2.60 9.45
N GLN A 78 -17.61 2.76 8.49
CA GLN A 78 -17.88 2.60 7.06
C GLN A 78 -17.22 1.35 6.49
N GLY A 79 -16.10 0.93 7.07
CA GLY A 79 -15.31 -0.20 6.61
C GLY A 79 -13.84 0.01 6.95
N PHE A 80 -13.12 -1.09 7.17
CA PHE A 80 -11.78 -1.05 7.73
C PHE A 80 -10.80 -0.14 6.97
N ILE A 81 -10.62 -0.34 5.66
CA ILE A 81 -9.69 0.47 4.85
C ILE A 81 -10.10 1.94 4.85
N THR A 82 -11.40 2.23 4.68
CA THR A 82 -11.94 3.60 4.67
C THR A 82 -11.66 4.31 5.99
N ASP A 83 -12.02 3.68 7.10
CA ASP A 83 -11.89 4.27 8.44
C ASP A 83 -10.40 4.41 8.83
N ALA A 84 -9.54 3.47 8.43
CA ALA A 84 -8.10 3.54 8.63
C ALA A 84 -7.45 4.67 7.81
N LEU A 85 -7.80 4.80 6.52
CA LEU A 85 -7.31 5.91 5.68
C LEU A 85 -7.76 7.27 6.22
N GLN A 86 -9.02 7.38 6.66
CA GLN A 86 -9.52 8.59 7.31
C GLN A 86 -8.71 8.93 8.56
N TYR A 87 -8.49 7.94 9.44
CA TYR A 87 -7.66 8.11 10.63
C TYR A 87 -6.26 8.60 10.29
N LEU A 88 -5.61 8.00 9.29
CA LEU A 88 -4.25 8.38 8.87
C LEU A 88 -4.19 9.83 8.37
N VAL A 89 -5.17 10.26 7.58
CA VAL A 89 -5.24 11.65 7.09
C VAL A 89 -5.47 12.63 8.24
N GLU A 90 -6.41 12.34 9.14
CA GLU A 90 -6.71 13.18 10.31
C GLU A 90 -5.51 13.31 11.26
N ASN A 91 -4.67 12.26 11.33
CA ASN A 91 -3.44 12.23 12.12
C ASN A 91 -2.18 12.60 11.31
N HIS A 92 -2.35 13.18 10.11
CA HIS A 92 -1.29 13.75 9.28
C HIS A 92 -0.19 12.79 8.81
N TYR A 93 -0.49 11.50 8.69
CA TYR A 93 0.40 10.54 8.04
C TYR A 93 0.64 10.92 6.58
N LYS A 94 1.87 10.72 6.10
CA LYS A 94 2.27 11.10 4.74
C LYS A 94 2.16 9.96 3.73
N ALA A 95 2.31 8.73 4.20
CA ALA A 95 2.27 7.55 3.35
C ALA A 95 1.70 6.36 4.11
N VAL A 96 1.15 5.42 3.34
CA VAL A 96 0.66 4.14 3.84
C VAL A 96 0.88 3.03 2.82
N ASN A 97 1.33 1.89 3.33
CA ASN A 97 1.33 0.61 2.65
C ASN A 97 0.06 -0.14 3.06
N ILE A 98 -0.67 -0.69 2.11
CA ILE A 98 -1.91 -1.43 2.37
C ILE A 98 -1.79 -2.81 1.75
N ILE A 99 -2.01 -3.83 2.57
CA ILE A 99 -2.07 -5.21 2.09
C ILE A 99 -3.53 -5.65 2.06
N CYS A 100 -3.99 -6.05 0.86
CA CYS A 100 -5.40 -6.32 0.56
C CYS A 100 -5.50 -7.32 -0.59
N ASN A 101 -6.72 -7.82 -0.86
CA ASN A 101 -6.96 -8.83 -1.89
C ASN A 101 -7.32 -8.22 -3.25
N GLU A 102 -7.78 -6.96 -3.27
CA GLU A 102 -8.17 -6.23 -4.47
C GLU A 102 -7.92 -4.73 -4.29
N ILE A 103 -7.94 -3.97 -5.39
CA ILE A 103 -7.75 -2.51 -5.35
C ILE A 103 -9.08 -1.87 -4.91
N PRO A 104 -9.18 -1.31 -3.68
CA PRO A 104 -10.44 -0.77 -3.20
C PRO A 104 -10.74 0.59 -3.84
N ASP A 105 -11.92 0.82 -4.41
CA ASP A 105 -12.26 2.09 -5.08
C ASP A 105 -12.13 3.33 -4.17
N ILE A 106 -12.27 3.14 -2.86
CA ILE A 106 -12.14 4.23 -1.89
C ILE A 106 -10.75 4.87 -1.91
N VAL A 107 -9.68 4.14 -2.24
CA VAL A 107 -8.30 4.66 -2.20
C VAL A 107 -8.10 5.87 -3.11
N PHE A 108 -8.83 5.94 -4.23
CA PHE A 108 -8.73 7.06 -5.18
C PHE A 108 -9.18 8.38 -4.56
N ALA A 109 -10.12 8.36 -3.60
CA ALA A 109 -10.55 9.56 -2.87
C ALA A 109 -9.46 10.09 -1.92
N PHE A 110 -8.51 9.25 -1.52
CA PHE A 110 -7.45 9.57 -0.57
C PHE A 110 -6.10 9.87 -1.23
N CYS A 111 -5.90 9.53 -2.51
CA CYS A 111 -4.62 9.68 -3.22
C CYS A 111 -4.08 11.13 -3.26
N LYS A 112 -4.93 12.16 -3.10
CA LYS A 112 -4.49 13.57 -3.02
C LYS A 112 -4.02 13.99 -1.62
N GLN A 113 -4.35 13.20 -0.60
CA GLN A 113 -4.15 13.55 0.82
C GLN A 113 -3.01 12.74 1.44
N ILE A 114 -2.85 11.49 1.02
CA ILE A 114 -1.85 10.55 1.51
C ILE A 114 -1.29 9.73 0.35
N ASN A 115 0.01 9.44 0.38
CA ASN A 115 0.62 8.53 -0.60
C ASN A 115 0.26 7.09 -0.26
N ILE A 116 -0.30 6.35 -1.23
CA ILE A 116 -0.81 4.99 -1.02
C ILE A 116 -0.03 4.04 -1.91
N VAL A 117 0.45 2.94 -1.31
CA VAL A 117 1.00 1.79 -2.02
C VAL A 117 0.18 0.57 -1.64
N LEU A 118 -0.32 -0.18 -2.62
CA LEU A 118 -1.02 -1.45 -2.36
C LEU A 118 -0.12 -2.64 -2.65
N PHE A 119 -0.29 -3.69 -1.86
CA PHE A 119 0.30 -5.00 -2.06
C PHE A 119 -0.81 -6.03 -2.21
N ILE A 120 -0.87 -6.66 -3.38
CA ILE A 120 -1.92 -7.62 -3.76
C ILE A 120 -1.28 -8.76 -4.54
N ALA A 121 -1.33 -9.99 -4.02
CA ALA A 121 -0.90 -11.22 -4.71
C ALA A 121 0.47 -11.08 -5.42
N GLY A 122 1.51 -10.72 -4.64
CA GLY A 122 2.90 -10.57 -5.12
C GLY A 122 3.11 -9.39 -6.07
N LYS A 123 2.23 -8.39 -6.05
CA LYS A 123 2.37 -7.17 -6.86
C LYS A 123 2.25 -5.93 -6.00
N ARG A 124 3.06 -4.93 -6.34
CA ARG A 124 3.05 -3.61 -5.75
C ARG A 124 2.40 -2.62 -6.70
N TYR A 125 1.38 -1.92 -6.22
CA TYR A 125 0.64 -0.91 -6.97
C TYR A 125 0.91 0.49 -6.42
N VAL A 126 1.16 1.43 -7.33
CA VAL A 126 1.26 2.87 -7.03
C VAL A 126 0.19 3.63 -7.80
N PHE A 127 -0.26 4.76 -7.26
CA PHE A 127 -1.26 5.62 -7.91
C PHE A 127 -0.60 6.88 -8.44
N VAL A 128 -0.84 7.18 -9.72
CA VAL A 128 -0.15 8.25 -10.44
C VAL A 128 -1.15 9.10 -11.20
N GLU A 129 -0.95 10.43 -11.17
CA GLU A 129 -1.71 11.40 -11.95
C GLU A 129 -0.86 11.89 -13.14
N CYS A 130 -1.48 12.17 -14.27
CA CYS A 130 -0.87 12.74 -15.49
C CYS A 130 0.17 11.86 -16.21
N GLU A 131 1.33 11.62 -15.60
CA GLU A 131 2.45 10.90 -16.21
C GLU A 131 3.24 10.07 -15.18
N TYR A 132 3.84 8.98 -15.66
CA TYR A 132 4.70 8.09 -14.88
C TYR A 132 6.04 7.90 -15.58
N LYS A 133 7.13 8.11 -14.84
CA LYS A 133 8.50 7.88 -15.31
C LYS A 133 9.28 7.10 -14.27
N LYS A 134 9.89 5.99 -14.68
CA LYS A 134 10.72 5.17 -13.80
C LYS A 134 11.77 4.42 -14.60
N TRP A 135 12.95 4.23 -14.02
CA TRP A 135 13.97 3.36 -14.58
C TRP A 135 13.63 1.89 -14.29
N LYS A 136 13.74 1.04 -15.31
CA LYS A 136 13.40 -0.39 -15.24
C LYS A 136 14.41 -1.24 -16.01
N GLN A 137 14.52 -2.50 -15.62
CA GLN A 137 15.32 -3.49 -16.33
C GLN A 137 14.48 -4.09 -17.46
N LYS A 138 15.13 -4.60 -18.50
CA LYS A 138 14.49 -5.36 -19.58
C LYS A 138 13.78 -6.59 -19.03
N GLY A 139 12.54 -6.80 -19.44
CA GLY A 139 11.74 -7.96 -19.04
C GLY A 139 10.83 -7.74 -17.82
N ASP A 140 10.93 -6.60 -17.15
CA ASP A 140 10.03 -6.24 -16.05
C ASP A 140 8.58 -6.15 -16.55
N LYS A 141 7.65 -6.79 -15.81
CA LYS A 141 6.22 -6.70 -16.11
C LYS A 141 5.61 -5.48 -15.46
N ILE A 142 4.84 -4.73 -16.24
CA ILE A 142 4.08 -3.55 -15.82
C ILE A 142 2.59 -3.83 -16.03
N PHE A 143 1.81 -3.70 -14.96
CA PHE A 143 0.37 -3.90 -14.98
C PHE A 143 -0.31 -2.53 -14.96
N VAL A 144 -1.03 -2.18 -16.02
CA VAL A 144 -1.72 -0.89 -16.11
C VAL A 144 -2.91 -1.01 -17.06
N ARG A 145 -3.98 -0.30 -16.76
CA ARG A 145 -5.18 -0.25 -17.60
C ARG A 145 -4.90 0.37 -18.96
N GLU A 146 -5.04 -0.43 -20.01
CA GLU A 146 -4.76 0.02 -21.39
C GLU A 146 -5.71 1.12 -21.86
N ASP A 147 -6.95 1.14 -21.33
CA ASP A 147 -7.95 2.17 -21.64
C ASP A 147 -7.64 3.53 -20.99
N ARG A 148 -6.67 3.60 -20.08
CA ARG A 148 -6.23 4.83 -19.43
C ARG A 148 -4.95 5.43 -20.02
N LEU A 149 -4.30 4.73 -20.96
CA LEU A 149 -3.05 5.17 -21.57
C LEU A 149 -3.31 6.10 -22.77
N LYS A 150 -2.63 7.23 -22.79
CA LYS A 150 -2.55 8.15 -23.93
C LYS A 150 -1.32 7.86 -24.80
N SER A 151 -0.18 7.61 -24.17
CA SER A 151 1.07 7.26 -24.84
C SER A 151 1.96 6.44 -23.92
N LEU A 152 2.80 5.59 -24.52
CA LEU A 152 3.74 4.71 -23.84
C LEU A 152 5.09 4.74 -24.54
N PHE A 153 6.16 4.59 -23.77
CA PHE A 153 7.54 4.52 -24.25
C PHE A 153 8.35 3.54 -23.39
N GLY A 154 9.17 2.72 -24.05
CA GLY A 154 10.05 1.73 -23.41
C GLY A 154 9.35 0.45 -22.93
N ILE A 155 8.08 0.27 -23.27
CA ILE A 155 7.28 -0.92 -22.95
C ILE A 155 6.51 -1.43 -24.16
N GLN A 156 6.29 -2.74 -24.20
CA GLN A 156 5.49 -3.42 -25.22
C GLN A 156 4.34 -4.19 -24.56
N LYS A 157 3.14 -4.13 -25.16
CA LYS A 157 1.98 -4.90 -24.70
C LYS A 157 2.20 -6.39 -24.97
N ILE A 158 1.97 -7.23 -23.96
CA ILE A 158 2.04 -8.70 -24.08
C ILE A 158 0.69 -9.38 -23.82
N ALA A 159 -0.19 -8.76 -23.03
CA ALA A 159 -1.55 -9.24 -22.79
C ALA A 159 -2.46 -8.07 -22.42
N ARG A 160 -3.74 -8.34 -22.15
CA ARG A 160 -4.69 -7.32 -21.68
C ARG A 160 -4.19 -6.72 -20.36
N ASN A 161 -4.01 -5.40 -20.32
CA ASN A 161 -3.48 -4.66 -19.18
C ASN A 161 -2.06 -5.07 -18.70
N ILE A 162 -1.31 -5.84 -19.49
CA ILE A 162 0.04 -6.31 -19.13
C ILE A 162 1.02 -5.91 -20.21
N PHE A 163 2.07 -5.23 -19.79
CA PHE A 163 3.16 -4.76 -20.61
C PHE A 163 4.49 -5.27 -20.08
N ILE A 164 5.50 -5.30 -20.93
CA ILE A 164 6.87 -5.69 -20.60
C ILE A 164 7.83 -4.61 -21.04
N THR A 165 8.88 -4.37 -20.27
CA THR A 165 9.94 -3.42 -20.65
C THR A 165 10.83 -3.99 -21.75
N GLU A 166 11.10 -3.19 -22.78
CA GLU A 166 11.79 -3.66 -23.99
C GLU A 166 13.32 -3.74 -23.82
N GLN A 167 13.88 -2.83 -23.01
CA GLN A 167 15.30 -2.68 -22.75
C GLN A 167 15.51 -2.00 -21.39
N ASP A 168 16.74 -2.08 -20.86
CA ASP A 168 17.12 -1.35 -19.65
C ASP A 168 17.02 0.16 -19.92
N GLY A 169 16.31 0.88 -19.07
CA GLY A 169 16.15 2.32 -19.24
C GLY A 169 14.91 2.91 -18.59
N PHE A 170 14.66 4.17 -18.90
CA PHE A 170 13.45 4.85 -18.45
C PHE A 170 12.25 4.46 -19.29
N ILE A 171 11.18 4.06 -18.61
CA ILE A 171 9.85 3.96 -19.20
C ILE A 171 9.08 5.25 -18.94
N HIS A 172 8.18 5.59 -19.85
CA HIS A 172 7.28 6.73 -19.71
C HIS A 172 5.86 6.32 -20.10
N LEU A 173 4.90 6.59 -19.22
CA LEU A 173 3.47 6.44 -19.47
C LEU A 173 2.77 7.77 -19.26
N ALA A 174 1.97 8.21 -20.24
CA ALA A 174 1.09 9.36 -20.08
C ALA A 174 -0.37 8.90 -20.11
N PHE A 175 -1.21 9.50 -19.28
CA PHE A 175 -2.60 9.10 -19.11
C PHE A 175 -3.58 10.00 -19.87
N ASN A 176 -4.71 9.42 -20.27
CA ASN A 176 -5.79 10.12 -20.98
C ASN A 176 -6.87 10.67 -20.02
N THR A 177 -6.62 10.64 -18.72
CA THR A 177 -7.52 11.08 -17.65
C THR A 177 -6.79 11.99 -16.67
N ALA A 178 -7.55 12.85 -15.98
CA ALA A 178 -7.08 13.63 -14.83
C ALA A 178 -7.26 12.88 -13.50
N GLU A 179 -7.87 11.69 -13.53
CA GLU A 179 -7.97 10.81 -12.37
C GLU A 179 -6.64 10.08 -12.12
N PHE A 180 -6.43 9.63 -10.88
CA PHE A 180 -5.33 8.73 -10.57
C PHE A 180 -5.48 7.41 -11.33
N VAL A 181 -4.36 6.91 -11.84
CA VAL A 181 -4.26 5.60 -12.50
C VAL A 181 -3.30 4.75 -11.67
N TRP A 182 -3.70 3.51 -11.37
CA TRP A 182 -2.80 2.57 -10.73
C TRP A 182 -1.83 1.95 -11.72
N ILE A 183 -0.63 1.68 -11.25
CA ILE A 183 0.43 0.98 -11.98
C ILE A 183 0.98 -0.09 -11.06
N GLY A 184 0.85 -1.34 -11.47
CA GLY A 184 1.35 -2.51 -10.76
C GLY A 184 2.69 -2.99 -11.30
N GLU A 185 3.50 -3.56 -10.41
CA GLU A 185 4.78 -4.20 -10.70
C GLU A 185 4.88 -5.50 -9.90
N GLU A 186 5.53 -6.54 -10.41
CA GLU A 186 5.88 -7.73 -9.62
C GLU A 186 6.91 -7.35 -8.54
N ILE A 187 6.79 -7.94 -7.35
CA ILE A 187 7.78 -7.81 -6.26
C ILE A 187 8.61 -9.07 -6.11
#